data_AF-A0A3D2FPR1-F1
#
_entry.id   AF-A0A3D2FPR1-F1
#
_cell.length_a   1.000
_cell.length_b   1.000
_cell.length_c   1.000
_cell.angle_alpha   90.00
_cell.angle_beta   90.00
_cell.angle_gamma   90.00
#
_symmetry.space_group_name_H-M   'P 1'
#
loop_
_entity.id
_entity.type
_entity.pdbx_description
1 polymer ?
#
loop_
_entity_poly.entity_id
_entity_poly.type
_entity_poly.pdbx_seq_one_letter_code
_entity_poly.pdbx_strand_id
1 'polypeptide(L)'
;MDNIEGDRSISGLSVQGKWTQNCDTVLTPEALKFIQKLEDRFGDRRIELLHKRLSKQLEIDEGRLPEFLPETKDIRLGDWRVAQAPADLQDRRVEITGPVERKMIINALNSGVKVFMADFEDSSSPTWDNIIDGQVNLKDAVRRNITFSNPTNEKFYQLNETVATLMVRPRGWHLTEKNVEYNGQQISASLFDFGLYFFHNANELIKRNTGPYFYLPKLESHLEA
;
A
#
# COMPACT_ATOMS: atom_id res chain seq x y z
N MET A 1 15.67 4.86 32.11
CA MET A 1 14.20 4.97 32.12
C MET A 1 13.70 4.13 30.96
N ASP A 2 13.41 2.89 31.32
CA ASP A 2 12.60 1.85 30.68
C ASP A 2 12.78 1.58 29.19
N ASN A 3 13.75 0.68 28.90
CA ASN A 3 13.77 -0.15 27.70
C ASN A 3 12.57 -1.12 27.75
N ILE A 4 11.45 -0.71 27.16
CA ILE A 4 10.43 -1.66 26.70
C ILE A 4 10.92 -2.14 25.32
N GLU A 5 11.81 -3.13 25.32
CA GLU A 5 12.09 -3.91 24.11
C GLU A 5 10.86 -4.79 23.82
N GLY A 6 9.83 -4.17 23.23
CA GLY A 6 8.77 -4.90 22.55
C GLY A 6 9.42 -5.79 21.49
N ASP A 7 9.01 -7.06 21.44
CA ASP A 7 9.63 -8.12 20.65
C ASP A 7 9.81 -7.70 19.18
N ARG A 8 11.02 -7.27 18.82
CA ARG A 8 11.38 -6.70 17.49
C ARG A 8 11.57 -7.78 16.43
N SER A 9 11.32 -9.02 16.79
CA SER A 9 11.56 -10.18 15.96
C SER A 9 10.49 -11.23 16.16
N ILE A 10 9.98 -11.77 15.07
CA ILE A 10 9.17 -12.99 15.10
C ILE A 10 9.80 -13.97 14.13
N SER A 11 10.11 -15.19 14.57
CA SER A 11 10.70 -16.31 13.80
C SER A 11 11.14 -15.97 12.35
N GLY A 12 12.32 -15.37 12.18
CA GLY A 12 12.91 -15.05 10.86
C GLY A 12 12.62 -13.65 10.31
N LEU A 13 11.58 -12.95 10.76
CA LEU A 13 11.32 -11.54 10.47
C LEU A 13 11.91 -10.64 11.56
N SER A 14 12.66 -9.60 11.17
CA SER A 14 13.26 -8.63 12.10
C SER A 14 13.00 -7.19 11.65
N VAL A 15 12.69 -6.32 12.61
CA VAL A 15 12.49 -4.88 12.37
C VAL A 15 13.74 -4.11 12.82
N GLN A 16 14.47 -3.55 11.86
CA GLN A 16 15.67 -2.75 12.04
C GLN A 16 15.37 -1.24 12.15
N GLY A 17 14.18 -0.83 11.71
CA GLY A 17 13.73 0.56 11.79
C GLY A 17 13.66 1.07 13.23
N LYS A 18 13.84 2.39 13.40
CA LYS A 18 13.69 3.03 14.71
C LYS A 18 12.29 2.76 15.26
N TRP A 19 12.23 2.15 16.44
CA TRP A 19 10.96 1.87 17.10
C TRP A 19 10.38 3.14 17.72
N THR A 20 9.16 3.51 17.31
CA THR A 20 8.39 4.64 17.83
C THR A 20 7.08 4.14 18.44
N GLN A 21 6.36 4.99 19.17
CA GLN A 21 5.04 4.62 19.71
C GLN A 21 4.03 4.24 18.62
N ASN A 22 4.18 4.83 17.42
CA ASN A 22 3.34 4.48 16.26
C ASN A 22 3.62 3.05 15.77
N CYS A 23 4.84 2.53 15.96
CA CYS A 23 5.17 1.14 15.63
C CYS A 23 4.29 0.17 16.44
N ASP A 24 4.06 0.40 17.73
CA ASP A 24 3.23 -0.46 18.58
C ASP A 24 1.79 -0.58 18.05
N THR A 25 1.32 0.43 17.32
CA THR A 25 -0.05 0.48 16.79
C THR A 25 -0.24 -0.34 15.51
N VAL A 26 0.81 -0.45 14.68
CA VAL A 26 0.71 -1.07 13.34
C VAL A 26 1.61 -2.30 13.17
N LEU A 27 2.69 -2.43 13.92
CA LEU A 27 3.61 -3.57 13.92
C LEU A 27 3.29 -4.54 15.07
N THR A 28 2.01 -4.86 15.26
CA THR A 28 1.61 -5.85 16.27
C THR A 28 2.15 -7.24 15.89
N PRO A 29 2.33 -8.16 16.86
CA PRO A 29 2.83 -9.50 16.57
C PRO A 29 2.03 -10.22 15.47
N GLU A 30 0.70 -10.05 15.44
CA GLU A 30 -0.17 -10.65 14.43
C GLU A 30 0.00 -10.01 13.05
N ALA A 31 0.17 -8.68 13.00
CA ALA A 31 0.43 -7.95 11.76
C ALA A 31 1.77 -8.36 11.17
N LEU A 32 2.83 -8.43 11.99
CA LEU A 32 4.14 -8.91 11.58
C LEU A 32 4.06 -10.37 11.08
N LYS A 33 3.31 -11.24 11.76
CA LYS A 33 3.12 -12.63 11.32
C LYS A 33 2.38 -12.73 10.00
N PHE A 34 1.46 -11.80 9.73
CA PHE A 34 0.81 -11.69 8.44
C PHE A 34 1.78 -11.24 7.35
N ILE A 35 2.59 -10.20 7.59
CA ILE A 35 3.66 -9.77 6.67
C ILE A 35 4.64 -10.89 6.37
N GLN A 36 5.09 -11.61 7.40
CA GLN A 36 5.97 -12.76 7.25
C GLN A 36 5.39 -13.79 6.27
N LYS A 37 4.11 -14.16 6.44
CA LYS A 37 3.44 -15.11 5.54
C LYS A 37 3.31 -14.60 4.11
N LEU A 38 3.15 -13.30 3.91
CA LEU A 38 3.14 -12.71 2.57
C LEU A 38 4.52 -12.82 1.92
N GLU A 39 5.57 -12.44 2.64
CA GLU A 39 6.94 -12.50 2.11
C GLU A 39 7.38 -13.94 1.84
N ASP A 40 7.15 -14.86 2.78
CA ASP A 40 7.45 -16.30 2.62
C ASP A 40 6.75 -16.91 1.40
N ARG A 41 5.51 -16.50 1.13
CA ARG A 41 4.73 -17.05 0.02
C ARG A 41 5.00 -16.41 -1.33
N PHE A 42 5.31 -15.11 -1.37
CA PHE A 42 5.31 -14.32 -2.62
C PHE A 42 6.63 -13.60 -2.90
N GLY A 43 7.53 -13.50 -1.94
CA GLY A 43 8.80 -12.78 -2.05
C GLY A 43 9.68 -13.31 -3.19
N ASP A 44 9.88 -14.63 -3.24
CA ASP A 44 10.67 -15.28 -4.29
C ASP A 44 10.08 -15.05 -5.69
N ARG A 45 8.75 -15.15 -5.82
CA ARG A 45 8.07 -14.90 -7.09
C ARG A 45 8.24 -13.47 -7.56
N ARG A 46 8.18 -12.48 -6.65
CA ARG A 46 8.47 -11.08 -6.99
C ARG A 46 9.88 -10.93 -7.55
N ILE A 47 10.89 -11.54 -6.91
CA ILE A 47 12.28 -11.47 -7.36
C ILE A 47 12.43 -12.10 -8.75
N GLU A 48 11.81 -13.26 -8.97
CA GLU A 48 11.78 -13.91 -10.29
C GLU A 48 11.22 -12.97 -11.38
N LEU A 49 10.12 -12.25 -11.07
CA LEU A 49 9.51 -11.29 -12.00
C LEU A 49 10.43 -10.10 -12.29
N LEU A 50 11.13 -9.57 -11.29
CA LEU A 50 12.11 -8.50 -11.50
C LEU A 50 13.29 -8.96 -12.39
N HIS A 51 13.75 -10.20 -12.24
CA HIS A 51 14.75 -10.77 -13.16
C HIS A 51 14.19 -10.91 -14.58
N LYS A 52 12.91 -11.27 -14.75
CA LYS A 52 12.27 -11.32 -16.07
C LYS A 52 12.19 -9.95 -16.73
N ARG A 53 12.04 -8.85 -15.97
CA ARG A 53 12.13 -7.48 -16.51
C ARG A 53 13.50 -7.25 -17.15
N LEU A 54 14.59 -7.63 -16.48
CA LEU A 54 15.95 -7.50 -17.02
C LEU A 54 16.13 -8.30 -18.31
N SER A 55 15.69 -9.56 -18.31
CA SER A 55 15.74 -10.38 -19.53
C SER A 55 14.95 -9.74 -20.67
N LYS A 56 13.74 -9.23 -20.38
CA LYS A 56 12.91 -8.59 -21.40
C LYS A 56 13.52 -7.30 -21.95
N GLN A 57 14.14 -6.50 -21.08
CA GLN A 57 14.84 -5.29 -21.50
C GLN A 57 15.99 -5.61 -22.45
N LEU A 58 16.79 -6.66 -22.17
CA LEU A 58 17.86 -7.10 -23.07
C LEU A 58 17.32 -7.50 -24.46
N GLU A 59 16.19 -8.20 -24.53
CA GLU A 59 15.56 -8.52 -25.82
C GLU A 59 15.22 -7.25 -26.62
N ILE A 60 14.68 -6.23 -25.93
CA ILE A 60 14.30 -4.95 -26.54
C ILE A 60 15.53 -4.20 -27.01
N ASP A 61 16.61 -4.17 -26.22
CA ASP A 61 17.87 -3.52 -26.56
C ASP A 61 18.53 -4.17 -27.80
N GLU A 62 18.30 -5.47 -28.01
CA GLU A 62 18.70 -6.22 -29.21
C GLU A 62 17.78 -5.97 -30.43
N GLY A 63 16.78 -5.11 -30.30
CA GLY A 63 15.86 -4.72 -31.36
C GLY A 63 14.55 -5.50 -31.42
N ARG A 64 14.28 -6.41 -30.46
CA ARG A 64 12.97 -7.08 -30.35
C ARG A 64 11.97 -6.19 -29.64
N LEU A 65 11.36 -5.27 -30.39
CA LEU A 65 10.36 -4.33 -29.87
C LEU A 65 9.13 -5.07 -29.28
N PRO A 66 8.45 -4.50 -28.26
CA PRO A 66 7.26 -5.10 -27.68
C PRO A 66 6.11 -5.24 -28.70
N GLU A 67 5.44 -6.40 -28.68
CA GLU A 67 4.28 -6.69 -29.52
C GLU A 67 3.17 -7.38 -28.70
N PHE A 68 1.97 -7.47 -29.29
CA PHE A 68 0.89 -8.25 -28.69
C PHE A 68 1.24 -9.75 -28.72
N LEU A 69 1.28 -10.36 -27.53
CA LEU A 69 1.60 -11.78 -27.35
C LEU A 69 0.64 -12.69 -28.15
N PRO A 70 1.14 -13.53 -29.08
CA PRO A 70 0.30 -14.49 -29.80
C PRO A 70 -0.42 -15.48 -28.87
N GLU A 71 0.24 -15.92 -27.81
CA GLU A 71 -0.25 -16.93 -26.86
C GLU A 71 -1.46 -16.47 -26.01
N THR A 72 -1.69 -15.16 -25.90
CA THR A 72 -2.87 -14.61 -25.19
C THR A 72 -3.95 -14.08 -26.13
N LYS A 73 -3.89 -14.43 -27.42
CA LYS A 73 -4.86 -13.98 -28.44
C LYS A 73 -6.30 -14.36 -28.08
N ASP A 74 -6.51 -15.59 -27.61
CA ASP A 74 -7.86 -16.08 -27.27
C ASP A 74 -8.46 -15.34 -26.08
N ILE A 75 -7.63 -14.87 -25.13
CA ILE A 75 -8.07 -14.00 -24.03
C ILE A 75 -8.51 -12.65 -24.59
N ARG A 76 -7.73 -12.03 -25.49
CA ARG A 76 -8.07 -10.72 -26.07
C ARG A 76 -9.32 -10.74 -26.95
N LEU A 77 -9.60 -11.87 -27.59
CA LEU A 77 -10.75 -12.05 -28.48
C LEU A 77 -11.95 -12.72 -27.80
N GLY A 78 -11.81 -13.17 -26.55
CA GLY A 78 -12.87 -13.82 -25.80
C GLY A 78 -13.95 -12.85 -25.31
N ASP A 79 -15.14 -13.38 -25.06
CA ASP A 79 -16.26 -12.64 -24.46
C ASP A 79 -16.22 -12.79 -22.94
N TRP A 80 -15.52 -11.88 -22.27
CA TRP A 80 -15.43 -11.83 -20.81
C TRP A 80 -15.41 -10.38 -20.30
N ARG A 81 -15.70 -10.23 -19.01
CA ARG A 81 -15.64 -8.96 -18.30
C ARG A 81 -15.10 -9.17 -16.90
N VAL A 82 -14.50 -8.13 -16.34
CA VAL A 82 -14.13 -8.10 -14.92
C VAL A 82 -15.38 -8.19 -14.04
N ALA A 83 -15.18 -8.55 -12.76
CA ALA A 83 -16.25 -8.50 -11.77
C ALA A 83 -16.84 -7.09 -11.66
N GLN A 84 -18.12 -6.99 -11.32
CA GLN A 84 -18.77 -5.70 -11.13
C GLN A 84 -18.08 -4.92 -9.99
N ALA A 85 -17.77 -3.65 -10.24
CA ALA A 85 -17.20 -2.79 -9.20
C ALA A 85 -18.18 -2.61 -8.02
N PRO A 86 -17.68 -2.51 -6.78
CA PRO A 86 -18.49 -2.11 -5.63
C PRO A 86 -19.21 -0.79 -5.84
N ALA A 87 -20.32 -0.56 -5.14
CA ALA A 87 -21.20 0.60 -5.35
C ALA A 87 -20.47 1.95 -5.20
N ASP A 88 -19.54 2.05 -4.25
CA ASP A 88 -18.74 3.23 -3.96
C ASP A 88 -17.57 3.47 -4.94
N LEU A 89 -17.40 2.58 -5.92
CA LEU A 89 -16.44 2.70 -7.03
C LEU A 89 -17.11 2.76 -8.42
N GLN A 90 -18.44 2.82 -8.49
CA GLN A 90 -19.16 2.98 -9.75
C GLN A 90 -19.06 4.42 -10.30
N ASP A 91 -18.97 5.43 -9.43
CA ASP A 91 -18.77 6.83 -9.79
C ASP A 91 -17.40 7.31 -9.32
N ARG A 92 -16.44 7.37 -10.24
CA ARG A 92 -15.05 7.78 -10.02
C ARG A 92 -14.67 9.00 -10.86
N ARG A 93 -15.64 9.89 -11.13
CA ARG A 93 -15.49 11.00 -12.09
C ARG A 93 -14.31 11.94 -11.82
N VAL A 94 -13.93 12.10 -10.55
CA VAL A 94 -12.76 12.87 -10.11
C VAL A 94 -12.14 12.13 -8.93
N GLU A 95 -10.82 11.96 -9.01
CA GLU A 95 -10.00 11.41 -7.94
C GLU A 95 -8.89 12.40 -7.59
N ILE A 96 -8.57 12.51 -6.31
CA ILE A 96 -7.41 13.26 -5.84
C ILE A 96 -6.33 12.28 -5.36
N THR A 97 -5.08 12.63 -5.58
CA THR A 97 -3.92 11.87 -5.10
C THR A 97 -3.17 12.70 -4.06
N GLY A 98 -2.50 12.04 -3.12
CA GLY A 98 -1.70 12.75 -2.13
C GLY A 98 -0.99 11.84 -1.14
N PRO A 99 -0.02 12.40 -0.42
CA PRO A 99 0.78 11.65 0.53
C PRO A 99 -0.06 11.18 1.73
N VAL A 100 0.49 10.25 2.48
CA VAL A 100 -0.09 9.70 3.71
C VAL A 100 0.14 10.57 4.97
N GLU A 101 0.43 11.85 4.77
CA GLU A 101 0.55 12.82 5.86
C GLU A 101 -0.83 13.14 6.45
N ARG A 102 -0.90 13.26 7.78
CA ARG A 102 -2.14 13.28 8.56
C ARG A 102 -3.10 14.40 8.13
N LYS A 103 -2.61 15.63 8.02
CA LYS A 103 -3.42 16.78 7.59
C LYS A 103 -3.84 16.65 6.12
N MET A 104 -2.94 16.18 5.26
CA MET A 104 -3.22 15.96 3.84
C MET A 104 -4.30 14.90 3.60
N ILE A 105 -4.28 13.79 4.35
CA ILE A 105 -5.35 12.77 4.29
C ILE A 105 -6.72 13.40 4.61
N ILE A 106 -6.81 14.20 5.68
CA ILE A 106 -8.08 14.85 6.06
C ILE A 106 -8.57 15.79 4.96
N ASN A 107 -7.69 16.62 4.41
CA ASN A 107 -8.05 17.57 3.35
C ASN A 107 -8.49 16.83 2.08
N ALA A 108 -7.78 15.77 1.68
CA ALA A 108 -8.08 15.00 0.48
C ALA A 108 -9.43 14.28 0.60
N LEU A 109 -9.68 13.63 1.74
CA LEU A 109 -10.96 12.97 2.03
C LEU A 109 -12.14 13.97 2.03
N ASN A 110 -11.92 15.19 2.53
CA ASN A 110 -12.94 16.24 2.60
C ASN A 110 -13.09 17.07 1.32
N SER A 111 -12.32 16.80 0.26
CA SER A 111 -12.24 17.68 -0.93
C SER A 111 -13.48 17.66 -1.84
N GLY A 112 -14.44 16.76 -1.59
CA GLY A 112 -15.66 16.60 -2.40
C GLY A 112 -15.46 15.78 -3.68
N VAL A 113 -14.26 15.24 -3.91
CA VAL A 113 -14.00 14.27 -4.98
C VAL A 113 -14.59 12.90 -4.65
N LYS A 114 -14.62 11.99 -5.62
CA LYS A 114 -15.19 10.65 -5.42
C LYS A 114 -14.22 9.70 -4.77
N VAL A 115 -12.94 9.78 -5.13
CA VAL A 115 -11.90 8.89 -4.60
C VAL A 115 -10.69 9.70 -4.17
N PHE A 116 -10.11 9.34 -3.03
CA PHE A 116 -8.79 9.76 -2.63
C PHE A 116 -7.84 8.55 -2.68
N MET A 117 -6.79 8.67 -3.50
CA MET A 117 -5.68 7.72 -3.50
C MET A 117 -4.58 8.21 -2.54
N ALA A 118 -4.52 7.56 -1.38
CA ALA A 118 -3.45 7.76 -0.41
C ALA A 118 -2.20 7.02 -0.85
N ASP A 119 -1.09 7.75 -0.91
CA ASP A 119 0.08 7.32 -1.65
C ASP A 119 1.29 7.05 -0.76
N PHE A 120 1.77 5.80 -0.75
CA PHE A 120 3.06 5.41 -0.19
C PHE A 120 4.18 5.41 -1.25
N GLU A 121 3.86 5.74 -2.50
CA GLU A 121 4.75 5.61 -3.64
C GLU A 121 5.26 6.99 -4.11
N ASP A 122 5.09 7.40 -5.36
CA ASP A 122 5.84 8.53 -5.95
C ASP A 122 5.65 9.89 -5.27
N SER A 123 4.55 10.15 -4.57
CA SER A 123 4.34 11.42 -3.87
C SER A 123 4.78 11.41 -2.40
N SER A 124 5.31 10.29 -1.91
CA SER A 124 5.77 10.11 -0.54
C SER A 124 7.22 9.64 -0.49
N SER A 125 8.10 10.42 0.13
CA SER A 125 9.44 9.92 0.44
C SER A 125 9.31 8.75 1.43
N PRO A 126 9.83 7.54 1.11
CA PRO A 126 9.59 6.35 1.92
C PRO A 126 10.56 6.27 3.11
N THR A 127 10.59 7.33 3.92
CA THR A 127 11.25 7.28 5.22
C THR A 127 10.45 6.32 6.13
N TRP A 128 11.15 5.66 7.06
CA TRP A 128 10.50 4.75 8.00
C TRP A 128 9.34 5.43 8.74
N ASP A 129 9.57 6.65 9.22
CA ASP A 129 8.55 7.46 9.91
C ASP A 129 7.35 7.74 8.99
N ASN A 130 7.55 8.13 7.73
CA ASN A 130 6.44 8.39 6.81
C ASN A 130 5.60 7.13 6.53
N ILE A 131 6.25 5.97 6.39
CA ILE A 131 5.53 4.71 6.14
C ILE A 131 4.73 4.31 7.38
N ILE A 132 5.35 4.27 8.55
CA ILE A 132 4.68 3.87 9.79
C ILE A 132 3.59 4.85 10.20
N ASP A 133 3.88 6.15 10.19
CA ASP A 133 2.90 7.19 10.51
C ASP A 133 1.77 7.19 9.49
N GLY A 134 2.08 6.96 8.21
CA GLY A 134 1.08 6.83 7.17
C GLY A 134 0.09 5.68 7.44
N GLN A 135 0.59 4.51 7.86
CA GLN A 135 -0.26 3.38 8.23
C GLN A 135 -1.14 3.71 9.44
N VAL A 136 -0.61 4.40 10.46
CA VAL A 136 -1.40 4.90 11.60
C VAL A 136 -2.46 5.90 11.17
N ASN A 137 -2.10 6.87 10.32
CA ASN A 137 -3.03 7.88 9.81
C ASN A 137 -4.18 7.24 9.02
N LEU A 138 -3.89 6.26 8.16
CA LEU A 138 -4.92 5.54 7.42
C LEU A 138 -5.80 4.68 8.35
N LYS A 139 -5.20 4.04 9.37
CA LYS A 139 -5.94 3.32 10.41
C LYS A 139 -6.95 4.24 11.13
N ASP A 140 -6.55 5.45 11.47
CA ASP A 140 -7.42 6.47 12.09
C ASP A 140 -8.48 7.00 11.12
N ALA A 141 -8.11 7.23 9.86
CA ALA A 141 -9.01 7.73 8.82
C ALA A 141 -10.16 6.76 8.54
N VAL A 142 -9.84 5.47 8.40
CA VAL A 142 -10.84 4.41 8.21
C VAL A 142 -11.84 4.35 9.37
N ARG A 143 -11.35 4.53 10.61
CA ARG A 143 -12.18 4.55 11.83
C ARG A 143 -12.91 5.88 12.06
N ARG A 144 -12.67 6.90 11.23
CA ARG A 144 -13.19 8.26 11.36
C ARG A 144 -12.72 9.02 12.61
N ASN A 145 -11.56 8.63 13.15
CA ASN A 145 -10.97 9.25 14.35
C ASN A 145 -9.73 10.12 14.02
N ILE A 146 -9.37 10.25 12.73
CA ILE A 146 -8.26 11.10 12.32
C ILE A 146 -8.60 12.58 12.55
N THR A 147 -7.76 13.24 13.32
CA THR A 147 -7.84 14.67 13.61
C THR A 147 -6.45 15.28 13.56
N PHE A 148 -6.39 16.58 13.30
CA PHE A 148 -5.14 17.34 13.29
C PHE A 148 -5.38 18.77 13.78
N SER A 149 -4.57 19.23 14.73
CA SER A 149 -4.51 20.63 15.13
C SER A 149 -3.24 21.24 14.59
N ASN A 150 -3.35 22.30 13.79
CA ASN A 150 -2.18 22.98 13.25
C ASN A 150 -1.44 23.72 14.38
N PRO A 151 -0.17 23.39 14.67
CA PRO A 151 0.55 24.02 15.78
C PRO A 151 0.82 25.51 15.57
N THR A 152 0.75 26.03 14.34
CA THR A 152 1.09 27.43 14.05
C THR A 152 -0.09 28.39 14.11
N ASN A 153 -1.31 27.92 13.82
CA ASN A 153 -2.50 28.77 13.76
C ASN A 153 -3.73 28.17 14.45
N GLU A 154 -3.51 27.10 15.22
CA GLU A 154 -4.52 26.41 16.07
C GLU A 154 -5.75 25.89 15.31
N LYS A 155 -5.74 25.92 13.97
CA LYS A 155 -6.85 25.43 13.16
C LYS A 155 -6.98 23.92 13.35
N PHE A 156 -8.17 23.49 13.75
CA PHE A 156 -8.55 22.09 13.91
C PHE A 156 -9.10 21.51 12.61
N TYR A 157 -8.71 20.28 12.30
CA TYR A 157 -9.12 19.51 11.12
C TYR A 157 -9.66 18.15 11.57
N GLN A 158 -10.81 17.77 11.02
CA GLN A 158 -11.44 16.47 11.20
C GLN A 158 -12.18 16.09 9.91
N LEU A 159 -12.59 14.83 9.79
CA LEU A 159 -13.37 14.39 8.65
C LEU A 159 -14.78 14.95 8.67
N ASN A 160 -15.32 15.24 7.49
CA ASN A 160 -16.73 15.49 7.28
C ASN A 160 -17.54 14.18 7.47
N GLU A 161 -18.86 14.30 7.57
CA GLU A 161 -19.76 13.13 7.62
C GLU A 161 -19.61 12.28 6.35
N THR A 162 -19.66 12.93 5.19
CA THR A 162 -19.41 12.31 3.88
C THR A 162 -18.02 12.70 3.39
N VAL A 163 -17.24 11.70 2.98
CA VAL A 163 -15.88 11.85 2.46
C VAL A 163 -15.69 10.99 1.21
N ALA A 164 -14.62 11.25 0.46
CA ALA A 164 -14.23 10.45 -0.69
C ALA A 164 -13.93 8.97 -0.30
N THR A 165 -14.18 8.04 -1.23
CA THR A 165 -13.76 6.64 -1.10
C THR A 165 -12.24 6.56 -1.03
N LEU A 166 -11.70 5.82 -0.07
CA LEU A 166 -10.25 5.68 0.11
C LEU A 166 -9.71 4.53 -0.75
N MET A 167 -8.65 4.80 -1.51
CA MET A 167 -7.81 3.80 -2.15
C MET A 167 -6.36 4.00 -1.69
N VAL A 168 -5.60 2.91 -1.58
CA VAL A 168 -4.17 3.00 -1.18
C VAL A 168 -3.27 2.56 -2.31
N ARG A 169 -2.24 3.36 -2.61
CA ARG A 169 -1.17 3.00 -3.54
C ARG A 169 0.07 2.56 -2.77
N PRO A 170 0.36 1.24 -2.69
CA PRO A 170 1.61 0.75 -2.12
C PRO A 170 2.79 1.05 -3.05
N ARG A 171 4.01 0.95 -2.53
CA ARG A 171 5.25 1.00 -3.32
C ARG A 171 5.29 -0.08 -4.40
N GLY A 172 5.90 0.20 -5.55
CA GLY A 172 6.01 -0.75 -6.67
C GLY A 172 6.98 -1.90 -6.43
N TRP A 173 6.89 -2.97 -7.23
CA TRP A 173 7.59 -4.25 -6.98
C TRP A 173 9.11 -4.16 -6.82
N HIS A 174 9.73 -3.19 -7.48
CA HIS A 174 11.18 -2.95 -7.47
C HIS A 174 11.70 -2.37 -6.15
N LEU A 175 10.83 -1.87 -5.27
CA LEU A 175 11.22 -1.28 -3.98
C LEU A 175 11.26 -2.34 -2.88
N THR A 176 12.24 -2.19 -1.99
CA THR A 176 12.37 -2.98 -0.75
C THR A 176 12.08 -2.11 0.47
N GLU A 177 11.58 -2.73 1.54
CA GLU A 177 11.50 -2.09 2.85
C GLU A 177 12.78 -2.41 3.62
N LYS A 178 13.77 -1.53 3.53
CA LYS A 178 15.10 -1.76 4.11
C LYS A 178 15.12 -1.86 5.63
N ASN A 179 14.05 -1.44 6.31
CA ASN A 179 13.96 -1.49 7.77
C ASN A 179 13.35 -2.80 8.28
N VAL A 180 12.97 -3.72 7.39
CA VAL A 180 12.41 -5.02 7.77
C VAL A 180 13.06 -6.12 6.94
N GLU A 181 13.59 -7.12 7.61
CA GLU A 181 14.27 -8.24 6.97
C GLU A 181 13.57 -9.56 7.30
N TYR A 182 13.46 -10.44 6.30
CA TYR A 182 13.06 -11.83 6.48
C TYR A 182 14.23 -12.73 6.08
N ASN A 183 14.69 -13.58 7.00
CA ASN A 183 15.89 -14.43 6.83
C ASN A 183 17.13 -13.65 6.34
N GLY A 184 17.31 -12.42 6.84
CA GLY A 184 18.44 -11.53 6.50
C GLY A 184 18.34 -10.86 5.13
N GLN A 185 17.18 -10.92 4.47
CA GLN A 185 16.92 -10.23 3.20
C GLN A 185 15.83 -9.18 3.39
N GLN A 186 15.99 -8.01 2.77
CA GLN A 186 14.99 -6.95 2.82
C GLN A 186 13.70 -7.42 2.12
N ILE A 187 12.57 -7.23 2.81
CA ILE A 187 11.28 -7.68 2.29
C ILE A 187 10.77 -6.76 1.17
N SER A 188 9.71 -7.20 0.48
CA SER A 188 9.00 -6.35 -0.47
C SER A 188 8.33 -5.16 0.20
N ALA A 189 8.65 -3.95 -0.24
CA ALA A 189 7.94 -2.74 0.17
C ALA A 189 6.46 -2.79 -0.22
N SER A 190 6.15 -3.35 -1.39
CA SER A 190 4.78 -3.55 -1.87
C SER A 190 3.97 -4.44 -0.92
N LEU A 191 4.52 -5.59 -0.53
CA LEU A 191 3.84 -6.51 0.39
C LEU A 191 3.73 -5.93 1.80
N PHE A 192 4.72 -5.14 2.24
CA PHE A 192 4.67 -4.45 3.51
C PHE A 192 3.54 -3.41 3.56
N ASP A 193 3.48 -2.50 2.57
CA ASP A 193 2.48 -1.44 2.51
C ASP A 193 1.06 -2.00 2.37
N PHE A 194 0.88 -2.96 1.45
CA PHE A 194 -0.37 -3.69 1.27
C PHE A 194 -0.77 -4.41 2.55
N GLY A 195 0.16 -5.19 3.12
CA GLY A 195 -0.13 -6.11 4.19
C GLY A 195 -0.54 -5.38 5.47
N LEU A 196 0.14 -4.29 5.83
CA LEU A 196 -0.24 -3.48 6.98
C LEU A 196 -1.60 -2.81 6.77
N TYR A 197 -1.82 -2.16 5.63
CA TYR A 197 -3.10 -1.48 5.39
C TYR A 197 -4.26 -2.48 5.37
N PHE A 198 -4.11 -3.60 4.66
CA PHE A 198 -5.12 -4.65 4.58
C PHE A 198 -5.43 -5.22 5.97
N PHE A 199 -4.39 -5.64 6.71
CA PHE A 199 -4.54 -6.28 8.02
C PHE A 199 -5.29 -5.40 9.01
N HIS A 200 -4.96 -4.11 9.08
CA HIS A 200 -5.55 -3.20 10.05
C HIS A 200 -6.93 -2.68 9.68
N ASN A 201 -7.31 -2.71 8.40
CA ASN A 201 -8.46 -1.94 7.92
C ASN A 201 -9.53 -2.76 7.20
N ALA A 202 -9.21 -3.93 6.60
CA ALA A 202 -10.16 -4.67 5.77
C ALA A 202 -11.50 -4.95 6.47
N ASN A 203 -11.45 -5.43 7.72
CA ASN A 203 -12.66 -5.73 8.50
C ASN A 203 -13.48 -4.46 8.83
N GLU A 204 -12.80 -3.36 9.15
CA GLU A 204 -13.48 -2.10 9.47
C GLU A 204 -14.10 -1.44 8.22
N LEU A 205 -13.41 -1.52 7.09
CA LEU A 205 -13.91 -1.07 5.79
C LEU A 205 -15.19 -1.81 5.40
N ILE A 206 -15.18 -3.15 5.53
CA ILE A 206 -16.38 -3.97 5.24
C ILE A 206 -17.54 -3.62 6.16
N LYS A 207 -17.31 -3.44 7.47
CA LYS A 207 -18.34 -3.01 8.42
C LYS A 207 -18.95 -1.65 8.06
N ARG A 208 -18.19 -0.80 7.36
CA ARG A 208 -18.61 0.52 6.88
C ARG A 208 -19.19 0.50 5.47
N ASN A 209 -19.49 -0.68 4.91
CA ASN A 209 -20.01 -0.86 3.56
C ASN A 209 -19.11 -0.30 2.45
N THR A 210 -17.80 -0.40 2.64
CA THR A 210 -16.76 -0.12 1.63
C THR A 210 -15.78 -1.31 1.60
N GLY A 211 -14.60 -1.16 0.99
CA GLY A 211 -13.66 -2.27 0.82
C GLY A 211 -12.18 -1.87 0.87
N PRO A 212 -11.27 -2.85 1.07
CA PRO A 212 -9.84 -2.63 1.01
C PRO A 212 -9.39 -2.48 -0.46
N TYR A 213 -9.41 -1.25 -0.95
CA TYR A 213 -9.10 -0.93 -2.35
C TYR A 213 -7.66 -0.45 -2.55
N PHE A 214 -7.07 -0.87 -3.66
CA PHE A 214 -5.66 -0.61 -3.98
C PHE A 214 -5.46 -0.05 -5.38
N TYR A 215 -4.46 0.81 -5.52
CA TYR A 215 -3.90 1.28 -6.79
C TYR A 215 -2.54 0.60 -6.99
N LEU A 216 -2.39 -0.27 -8.00
CA LEU A 216 -1.13 -1.02 -8.22
C LEU A 216 -0.22 -0.29 -9.22
N PRO A 217 0.98 0.18 -8.81
CA PRO A 217 1.83 0.96 -9.70
C PRO A 217 2.84 0.10 -10.48
N LYS A 218 3.26 0.63 -11.64
CA LYS A 218 4.50 0.23 -12.34
C LYS A 218 4.61 -1.28 -12.64
N LEU A 219 3.49 -1.91 -12.98
CA LEU A 219 3.48 -3.27 -13.52
C LEU A 219 3.97 -3.25 -14.98
N GLU A 220 4.80 -4.22 -15.35
CA GLU A 220 5.41 -4.32 -16.68
C GLU A 220 4.97 -5.58 -17.44
N SER A 221 4.20 -6.46 -16.79
CA SER A 221 3.70 -7.70 -17.39
C SER A 221 2.41 -8.17 -16.73
N HIS A 222 1.57 -8.88 -17.48
CA HIS A 222 0.38 -9.57 -16.95
C HIS A 222 0.73 -10.65 -15.92
N LEU A 223 1.98 -11.13 -15.88
CA LEU A 223 2.46 -12.08 -14.87
C LEU A 223 2.70 -11.44 -13.50
N GLU A 224 2.71 -10.10 -13.44
CA GLU A 224 2.84 -9.32 -12.21
C GLU A 224 1.48 -8.85 -11.65
N ALA A 225 0.40 -9.04 -12.43
CA ALA A 225 -0.99 -8.77 -12.05
C ALA A 225 -1.63 -9.98 -11.37
#